data_AF-A0A8T5MPV6-F1
#
_entry.id   AF-A0A8T5MPV6-F1
#
_cell.length_a   1.000
_cell.length_b   1.000
_cell.length_c   1.000
_cell.angle_alpha   90.00
_cell.angle_beta   90.00
_cell.angle_gamma   90.00
#
_symmetry.space_group_name_H-M   'P 1'
#
loop_
_entity.id
_entity.type
_entity.pdbx_description
1 polymer ?
#
loop_
_entity_poly.entity_id
_entity_poly.type
_entity_poly.pdbx_seq_one_letter_code
_entity_poly.pdbx_strand_id
1 'polypeptide(L)'
;MTPIEIMALIFAVFVTVKISTVLISPKSWMGGFMKKAWSNPTLTALVSLVLAAVALFYLLKELTIVQIFAVMFFLMLLLMISFASYANDMLALGNNMLKEGEIVKKARLTVIIWSILVIWAFYALFA
;
A
#
# COMPACT_ATOMS: atom_id res chain seq x y z
N MET A 1 -15.01 15.57 -13.57
CA MET A 1 -13.87 14.73 -13.19
C MET A 1 -14.36 13.29 -13.10
N THR A 2 -13.72 12.36 -13.80
CA THR A 2 -14.03 10.92 -13.68
C THR A 2 -13.61 10.38 -12.32
N PRO A 3 -14.16 9.24 -11.85
CA PRO A 3 -13.72 8.60 -10.61
C PRO A 3 -12.19 8.48 -10.48
N ILE A 4 -11.47 8.06 -11.52
CA ILE A 4 -10.00 7.94 -11.48
C ILE A 4 -9.32 9.29 -11.33
N GLU A 5 -9.82 10.35 -11.96
CA GLU A 5 -9.28 11.71 -11.82
C GLU A 5 -9.45 12.23 -10.38
N ILE A 6 -10.60 11.94 -9.76
CA ILE A 6 -10.86 12.29 -8.35
C ILE A 6 -9.91 11.54 -7.42
N MET A 7 -9.72 10.23 -7.64
CA MET A 7 -8.79 9.42 -6.86
C MET A 7 -7.34 9.92 -7.01
N ALA A 8 -6.93 10.25 -8.23
CA ALA A 8 -5.62 10.81 -8.53
C ALA A 8 -5.43 12.17 -7.85
N LEU A 9 -6.43 13.04 -7.87
CA LEU A 9 -6.38 14.34 -7.19
C LEU A 9 -6.24 14.18 -5.67
N ILE A 10 -7.04 13.31 -5.05
CA ILE A 10 -6.95 13.01 -3.61
C ILE A 10 -5.54 12.54 -3.26
N PHE A 11 -5.00 11.60 -4.03
CA PHE A 11 -3.67 11.06 -3.79
C PHE A 11 -2.57 12.12 -4.01
N ALA A 12 -2.66 12.92 -5.07
CA ALA A 12 -1.71 13.99 -5.37
C ALA A 12 -1.67 15.05 -4.26
N VAL A 13 -2.82 15.48 -3.77
CA VAL A 13 -2.92 16.40 -2.63
C VAL A 13 -2.32 15.77 -1.37
N PHE A 14 -2.68 14.52 -1.06
CA PHE A 14 -2.15 13.82 0.11
C PHE A 14 -0.62 13.66 0.06
N VAL A 15 -0.07 13.23 -1.07
CA VAL A 15 1.38 13.06 -1.28
C VAL A 15 2.09 14.40 -1.21
N THR A 16 1.51 15.47 -1.78
CA THR A 16 2.08 16.82 -1.69
C THR A 16 2.18 17.28 -0.24
N VAL A 17 1.09 17.15 0.53
CA VAL A 17 1.10 17.46 1.97
C VAL A 17 2.12 16.61 2.73
N LYS A 18 2.19 15.31 2.44
CA LYS A 18 3.16 14.40 3.05
C LYS A 18 4.59 14.83 2.76
N ILE A 19 4.95 15.07 1.50
CA ILE A 19 6.31 15.48 1.09
C ILE A 19 6.66 16.79 1.77
N SER A 20 5.80 17.81 1.69
CA SER A 20 6.02 19.10 2.34
C SER A 20 6.22 18.96 3.85
N THR A 21 5.40 18.14 4.51
CA THR A 21 5.53 17.90 5.96
C THR A 21 6.83 17.19 6.30
N VAL A 22 7.24 16.18 5.53
CA VAL A 22 8.47 15.44 5.77
C VAL A 22 9.70 16.32 5.51
N LEU A 23 9.68 17.20 4.50
CA LEU A 23 10.79 18.12 4.22
C LEU A 23 10.93 19.20 5.30
N ILE A 24 9.82 19.71 5.84
CA ILE A 24 9.83 20.77 6.87
C ILE A 24 10.07 20.19 8.27
N SER A 25 9.37 19.11 8.62
CA SER A 25 9.44 18.46 9.92
C SER A 25 9.17 16.94 9.84
N PRO A 26 10.21 16.13 9.61
CA PRO A 26 10.08 14.67 9.64
C PRO A 26 9.51 14.15 10.98
N LYS A 27 9.84 14.83 12.08
CA LYS A 27 9.36 14.49 13.43
C LYS A 27 7.85 14.69 13.59
N SER A 28 7.28 15.72 12.99
CA SER A 28 5.83 15.95 13.03
C SER A 28 5.07 14.85 12.29
N TRP A 29 5.60 14.39 11.15
CA TRP A 29 5.02 13.28 10.41
C TRP A 29 5.07 11.96 11.20
N MET A 30 6.28 11.57 11.63
CA MET A 30 6.49 10.29 12.30
C MET A 30 5.94 10.25 13.73
N GLY A 31 6.24 11.27 14.54
CA GLY A 31 5.86 11.33 15.95
C GLY A 31 4.39 11.72 16.19
N GLY A 32 3.76 12.42 15.25
CA GLY A 32 2.37 12.85 15.33
C GLY A 32 1.44 11.94 14.54
N PHE A 33 1.31 12.21 13.24
CA PHE A 33 0.32 11.56 12.37
C PHE A 33 0.51 10.05 12.30
N MET A 34 1.73 9.58 11.99
CA MET A 34 2.01 8.15 11.87
C MET A 34 1.84 7.43 13.21
N LYS A 35 2.40 7.96 14.31
CA LYS A 35 2.22 7.35 15.63
C LYS A 35 0.74 7.17 16.00
N LYS A 36 -0.11 8.16 15.68
CA LYS A 36 -1.56 8.08 15.93
C LYS A 36 -2.27 7.09 15.00
N ALA A 37 -1.91 7.06 13.72
CA ALA A 37 -2.46 6.09 12.77
C ALA A 37 -2.07 4.65 13.15
N TRP A 38 -0.84 4.43 13.60
CA TRP A 38 -0.34 3.10 13.93
C TRP A 38 -0.62 2.66 15.38
N SER A 39 -1.17 3.53 16.25
CA SER A 39 -1.47 3.17 17.64
C SER A 39 -2.66 2.20 17.79
N ASN A 40 -3.52 2.10 16.77
CA ASN A 40 -4.59 1.10 16.70
C ASN A 40 -4.48 0.29 15.40
N PRO A 41 -3.65 -0.76 15.38
CA PRO A 41 -3.39 -1.55 14.17
C PRO A 41 -4.65 -2.19 13.58
N THR A 42 -5.59 -2.65 14.43
CA THR A 42 -6.84 -3.28 13.99
C THR A 42 -7.74 -2.28 13.27
N LEU A 43 -7.92 -1.09 13.84
CA LEU A 43 -8.71 -0.03 13.20
C LEU A 43 -8.08 0.39 11.88
N THR A 44 -6.76 0.57 11.86
CA THR A 44 -6.03 0.95 10.65
C THR A 44 -6.14 -0.10 9.57
N ALA A 45 -5.99 -1.39 9.91
CA ALA A 45 -6.19 -2.47 8.97
C ALA A 45 -7.63 -2.50 8.41
N LEU A 46 -8.65 -2.31 9.26
CA LEU A 46 -10.05 -2.30 8.83
C LEU A 46 -10.35 -1.13 7.89
N VAL A 47 -9.92 0.08 8.26
CA VAL A 47 -10.11 1.28 7.43
C VAL A 47 -9.37 1.12 6.10
N SER A 48 -8.11 0.65 6.13
CA SER A 48 -7.36 0.39 4.91
C SER A 48 -8.01 -0.66 4.01
N LEU A 49 -8.59 -1.72 4.59
CA LEU A 49 -9.28 -2.76 3.81
C LEU A 49 -10.53 -2.20 3.12
N VAL A 50 -11.35 -1.43 3.83
CA VAL A 50 -12.54 -0.79 3.26
C VAL A 50 -12.15 0.19 2.16
N LEU A 51 -11.16 1.05 2.43
CA LEU A 51 -10.68 2.01 1.43
C LEU A 51 -10.08 1.31 0.21
N ALA A 52 -9.35 0.21 0.39
CA ALA A 52 -8.81 -0.57 -0.72
C ALA A 52 -9.92 -1.20 -1.58
N ALA A 53 -10.96 -1.76 -0.96
CA ALA A 53 -12.10 -2.32 -1.68
C ALA A 53 -12.88 -1.25 -2.45
N VAL A 54 -13.13 -0.09 -1.84
CA VAL A 54 -13.78 1.06 -2.48
C VAL A 54 -12.94 1.59 -3.64
N ALA A 55 -11.62 1.75 -3.43
CA ALA A 55 -10.70 2.19 -4.47
C ALA A 55 -10.69 1.22 -5.66
N LEU A 56 -10.58 -0.09 -5.40
CA LEU A 56 -10.62 -1.10 -6.45
C LEU A 56 -11.93 -1.07 -7.23
N PHE A 57 -13.08 -0.94 -6.54
CA PHE A 57 -14.39 -0.82 -7.19
C PHE A 57 -14.47 0.36 -8.16
N TYR A 58 -13.96 1.53 -7.78
CA TYR A 58 -13.96 2.69 -8.68
C TYR A 58 -12.92 2.56 -9.80
N LEU A 59 -11.73 2.02 -9.51
CA LEU A 59 -10.72 1.78 -10.55
C LEU A 59 -11.24 0.83 -11.62
N LEU A 60 -11.96 -0.23 -11.25
CA LEU A 60 -12.51 -1.21 -12.18
C LEU A 60 -13.60 -0.66 -13.11
N LYS A 61 -14.10 0.56 -12.87
CA LYS A 61 -15.02 1.24 -13.80
C LYS A 61 -14.32 1.85 -15.00
N GLU A 62 -13.01 2.11 -14.88
CA GLU A 62 -12.22 2.82 -15.90
C GLU A 62 -10.98 2.03 -16.35
N LEU A 63 -10.46 1.15 -15.50
CA LEU A 63 -9.27 0.34 -15.74
C LEU A 63 -9.57 -1.15 -15.60
N THR A 64 -8.88 -1.95 -16.40
CA THR A 64 -8.86 -3.40 -16.23
C THR A 64 -7.93 -3.79 -15.07
N ILE A 65 -8.14 -4.99 -14.52
CA ILE A 65 -7.25 -5.54 -13.48
C ILE A 65 -5.78 -5.61 -13.98
N VAL A 66 -5.57 -5.85 -15.28
CA VAL A 66 -4.24 -5.88 -15.90
C VAL A 66 -3.59 -4.50 -15.86
N GLN A 67 -4.32 -3.44 -16.20
CA GLN A 67 -3.81 -2.06 -16.12
C GLN A 67 -3.49 -1.66 -14.69
N ILE A 68 -4.31 -2.06 -13.72
CA ILE A 68 -4.04 -1.84 -12.29
C ILE A 68 -2.73 -2.54 -11.88
N PHE A 69 -2.55 -3.80 -12.26
CA PHE A 69 -1.31 -4.54 -11.97
C PHE A 69 -0.07 -3.91 -12.63
N ALA A 70 -0.20 -3.37 -13.85
CA ALA A 70 0.90 -2.67 -14.50
C ALA A 70 1.32 -1.40 -13.73
N VAL A 71 0.37 -0.61 -13.23
CA VAL A 71 0.65 0.56 -12.39
C VAL A 71 1.24 0.15 -11.03
N MET A 72 0.74 -0.92 -10.42
CA MET A 72 1.33 -1.45 -9.19
C MET A 72 2.77 -1.92 -9.38
N PHE A 73 3.08 -2.57 -10.51
CA PHE A 73 4.45 -2.98 -10.83
C PHE A 73 5.38 -1.76 -10.90
N PHE A 74 4.95 -0.69 -11.60
CA PHE A 74 5.69 0.57 -11.60
C PHE A 74 5.90 1.15 -10.19
N LEU A 75 4.85 1.16 -9.35
CA LEU A 75 4.94 1.62 -7.97
C LEU A 75 5.93 0.77 -7.14
N MET A 76 5.93 -0.56 -7.29
CA MET A 76 6.84 -1.45 -6.58
C MET A 76 8.31 -1.13 -6.88
N LEU A 77 8.63 -0.79 -8.14
CA LEU A 77 9.98 -0.38 -8.54
C LEU A 77 10.40 0.94 -7.84
N LEU A 78 9.51 1.92 -7.75
CA LEU A 78 9.77 3.18 -7.04
C LEU A 78 9.96 2.97 -5.52
N LEU A 79 9.15 2.08 -4.92
CA LEU A 79 9.29 1.73 -3.51
C LEU A 79 10.62 1.03 -3.23
N MET A 80 11.08 0.17 -4.14
CA MET A 80 12.36 -0.53 -4.01
C MET A 80 13.54 0.45 -3.95
N ILE A 81 13.53 1.52 -4.75
CA ILE A 81 14.56 2.57 -4.68
C ILE A 81 14.61 3.20 -3.28
N SER A 82 13.44 3.43 -2.68
CA SER A 82 13.35 4.01 -1.33
C SER A 82 13.88 3.06 -0.26
N PHE A 83 13.59 1.76 -0.36
CA PHE A 83 14.05 0.76 0.60
C PHE A 83 15.52 0.37 0.42
N ALA A 84 16.06 0.44 -0.79
CA ALA A 84 17.46 0.12 -1.07
C ALA A 84 18.42 0.97 -0.22
N SER A 85 18.10 2.25 0.00
CA SER A 85 18.87 3.14 0.87
C SER A 85 18.91 2.70 2.34
N TYR A 86 18.02 1.80 2.76
CA TYR A 86 17.90 1.27 4.12
C TYR A 86 17.98 -0.27 4.14
N ALA A 87 18.72 -0.86 3.18
CA ALA A 87 18.73 -2.32 2.97
C ALA A 87 19.05 -3.13 4.25
N ASN A 88 20.05 -2.69 5.04
CA ASN A 88 20.42 -3.39 6.28
C ASN A 88 19.29 -3.38 7.31
N ASP A 89 18.59 -2.26 7.46
CA ASP A 89 17.46 -2.13 8.39
C ASP A 89 16.28 -2.99 7.93
N MET A 90 16.03 -3.04 6.61
CA MET A 90 14.99 -3.89 6.04
C MET A 90 15.29 -5.39 6.23
N LEU A 91 16.55 -5.80 6.06
CA LEU A 91 16.99 -7.17 6.32
C LEU A 91 16.86 -7.53 7.81
N ALA A 92 17.24 -6.62 8.71
CA ALA A 92 17.08 -6.81 10.14
C ALA A 92 15.60 -6.94 10.54
N LEU A 93 14.73 -6.09 9.99
CA LEU A 93 13.29 -6.17 10.19
C LEU A 93 12.73 -7.52 9.72
N GLY A 94 13.09 -7.97 8.52
CA GLY A 94 12.66 -9.27 7.99
C GLY A 94 13.09 -10.45 8.87
N ASN A 95 14.35 -10.44 9.32
CA ASN A 95 14.87 -11.47 10.23
C ASN A 95 14.13 -11.50 11.57
N ASN A 96 13.78 -10.33 12.12
CA ASN A 96 13.03 -10.24 13.36
C ASN A 96 11.61 -10.79 13.19
N MET A 97 10.95 -10.44 12.08
CA MET A 97 9.62 -10.98 11.77
C MET A 97 9.66 -12.52 11.66
N LEU A 98 10.69 -13.09 11.03
CA LEU A 98 10.79 -14.55 10.85
C LEU A 98 10.99 -15.29 12.17
N LYS A 99 11.75 -14.72 13.11
CA LYS A 99 11.96 -15.29 14.45
C LYS A 99 10.67 -15.36 15.27
N GLU A 100 9.72 -14.45 15.06
CA GLU A 100 8.41 -14.50 15.71
C GLU A 100 7.55 -15.68 15.25
N GLY A 101 7.89 -16.37 14.14
CA GLY A 101 7.26 -17.61 13.66
C GLY A 101 5.83 -17.48 13.13
N GLU A 102 5.11 -16.39 13.43
CA GLU A 102 3.69 -16.21 13.12
C GLU A 102 3.40 -15.26 11.94
N ILE A 103 4.38 -14.93 11.09
CA ILE A 103 4.18 -13.94 10.00
C ILE A 103 2.98 -14.29 9.13
N VAL A 104 2.90 -15.52 8.65
CA VAL A 104 1.82 -15.96 7.74
C VAL A 104 0.46 -15.88 8.44
N LYS A 105 0.40 -16.22 9.74
CA LYS A 105 -0.81 -16.15 10.55
C LYS A 105 -1.26 -14.70 10.76
N LYS A 106 -0.32 -13.78 11.03
CA LYS A 106 -0.57 -12.34 11.14
C LYS A 106 -0.97 -11.71 9.80
N ALA A 107 -0.39 -12.18 8.70
CA ALA A 107 -0.63 -11.68 7.34
C ALA A 107 -1.73 -12.43 6.57
N ARG A 108 -2.45 -13.38 7.19
CA ARG A 108 -3.39 -14.28 6.50
C ARG A 108 -4.41 -13.56 5.62
N LEU A 109 -4.93 -12.42 6.10
CA LEU A 109 -5.94 -11.64 5.39
C LEU A 109 -5.34 -11.06 4.11
N THR A 110 -4.17 -10.45 4.23
CA THR A 110 -3.42 -9.89 3.11
C THR A 110 -3.03 -10.97 2.11
N VAL A 111 -2.58 -12.14 2.57
CA VAL A 111 -2.25 -13.29 1.69
C VAL A 111 -3.47 -13.75 0.89
N ILE A 112 -4.65 -13.88 1.52
CA ILE A 112 -5.89 -14.27 0.84
C ILE A 112 -6.26 -13.23 -0.24
N ILE A 113 -6.26 -11.95 0.11
CA ILE A 113 -6.60 -10.86 -0.82
C ILE A 113 -5.65 -10.88 -2.03
N TRP A 114 -4.34 -10.95 -1.79
CA TRP A 114 -3.36 -11.01 -2.87
C TRP A 114 -3.53 -12.24 -3.75
N SER A 115 -3.82 -13.40 -3.16
CA SER A 115 -4.04 -14.63 -3.92
C SER A 115 -5.23 -14.47 -4.88
N ILE A 116 -6.34 -13.91 -4.41
CA ILE A 116 -7.53 -13.64 -5.25
C ILE A 116 -7.18 -12.68 -6.39
N LEU A 117 -6.51 -11.56 -6.09
CA LEU A 117 -6.16 -10.55 -7.08
C LEU A 117 -5.18 -11.09 -8.14
N VAL A 118 -4.20 -11.91 -7.74
CA VAL A 118 -3.23 -12.52 -8.66
C VAL A 118 -3.91 -13.54 -9.57
N ILE A 119 -4.77 -14.41 -9.03
CA ILE A 119 -5.53 -15.37 -9.84
C ILE A 119 -6.40 -14.63 -10.86
N TRP A 120 -7.06 -13.55 -10.45
CA TRP A 120 -7.87 -12.73 -11.35
C TRP A 120 -7.02 -12.07 -12.44
N ALA A 121 -5.87 -11.48 -12.09
CA ALA A 121 -4.97 -10.88 -13.06
C ALA A 121 -4.46 -11.91 -14.08
N PHE A 122 -4.08 -13.11 -13.65
CA PHE A 122 -3.68 -14.18 -14.57
C PHE A 122 -4.83 -14.63 -15.46
N TYR A 123 -6.02 -14.82 -14.90
CA TYR A 123 -7.19 -15.14 -15.71
C TYR A 123 -7.43 -14.08 -16.77
N ALA A 124 -7.42 -12.79 -16.41
CA ALA A 124 -7.63 -11.69 -17.36
C ALA A 124 -6.49 -11.50 -18.39
N LEU A 125 -5.29 -12.05 -18.14
CA LEU A 125 -4.17 -12.00 -19.07
C LEU A 125 -4.23 -13.12 -20.11
N PHE A 126 -4.79 -14.28 -19.75
CA PHE A 126 -4.73 -15.50 -20.56
C PHE A 126 -6.08 -16.01 -21.05
N ALA A 127 -7.20 -15.48 -20.53
CA ALA A 127 -8.56 -15.73 -21.01
C ALA A 127 -8.98 -14.67 -22.03
#